data_AF-A0A2W4UGU6-F1
#
_entry.id   AF-A0A2W4UGU6-F1
#
_cell.length_a   1.000
_cell.length_b   1.000
_cell.length_c   1.000
_cell.angle_alpha   90.00
_cell.angle_beta   90.00
_cell.angle_gamma   90.00
#
_symmetry.space_group_name_H-M   'P 1'
#
loop_
_entity.id
_entity.type
_entity.pdbx_description
1 polymer ?
#
loop_
_entity_poly.entity_id
_entity_poly.type
_entity_poly.pdbx_seq_one_letter_code
_entity_poly.pdbx_strand_id
1 'polypeptide(L)'
;MFLGAAASPAMAAENACNTAPAQIRTIAATAQPDQARKALSLVQTGEKLCEAGGRGEASKKFAAAAKALGTDMAALTTTTTAAQ
;
A
#
# COMPACT_ATOMS: atom_id res chain seq x y z
N MET A 1 -4.59 -21.17 -21.77
CA MET A 1 -3.19 -20.78 -21.52
C MET A 1 -3.19 -19.72 -20.43
N PHE A 2 -2.91 -20.11 -19.19
CA PHE A 2 -2.79 -19.15 -18.08
C PHE A 2 -1.34 -18.67 -18.04
N LEU A 3 -1.09 -17.49 -18.61
CA LEU A 3 0.15 -16.76 -18.37
C LEU A 3 0.10 -16.27 -16.92
N GLY A 4 0.71 -17.03 -16.02
CA GLY A 4 1.09 -16.52 -14.72
C GLY A 4 2.04 -15.36 -14.92
N ALA A 5 1.52 -14.13 -14.86
CA ALA A 5 2.34 -12.95 -14.73
C ALA A 5 3.06 -13.07 -13.39
N ALA A 6 4.31 -13.54 -13.43
CA ALA A 6 5.22 -13.44 -12.31
C ALA A 6 5.31 -11.95 -11.95
N ALA A 7 4.60 -11.55 -10.91
CA ALA A 7 4.66 -10.20 -10.36
C ALA A 7 6.13 -9.93 -10.01
N SER A 8 6.81 -9.23 -10.89
CA SER A 8 8.20 -8.86 -10.68
C SER A 8 8.21 -7.89 -9.50
N PRO A 9 9.23 -7.95 -8.61
CA PRO A 9 9.31 -7.05 -7.45
C PRO A 9 9.28 -5.55 -7.86
N ALA A 10 9.69 -5.24 -9.09
CA ALA A 10 9.54 -3.92 -9.70
C ALA A 10 8.07 -3.51 -9.89
N MET A 11 7.20 -4.42 -10.33
CA MET A 11 5.76 -4.17 -10.45
C MET A 11 5.07 -4.06 -9.08
N ALA A 12 5.51 -4.81 -8.06
CA ALA A 12 5.01 -4.64 -6.69
C ALA A 12 5.38 -3.25 -6.12
N ALA A 13 6.57 -2.73 -6.43
CA ALA A 13 7.00 -1.39 -6.02
C ALA A 13 6.36 -0.27 -6.85
N GLU A 14 6.16 -0.44 -8.16
CA GLU A 14 5.41 0.50 -9.00
C GLU A 14 3.93 0.56 -8.59
N ASN A 15 3.35 -0.59 -8.27
CA ASN A 15 1.96 -0.70 -7.85
C ASN A 15 1.76 -0.14 -6.43
N ALA A 16 2.78 -0.20 -5.55
CA ALA A 16 2.71 0.36 -4.21
C ALA A 16 2.45 1.88 -4.24
N CYS A 17 3.18 2.64 -5.05
CA CYS A 17 2.98 4.09 -5.13
C CYS A 17 1.62 4.50 -5.72
N ASN A 18 1.06 3.68 -6.62
CA ASN A 18 -0.20 4.01 -7.31
C ASN A 18 -1.46 3.48 -6.59
N THR A 19 -1.40 2.31 -5.97
CA THR A 19 -2.58 1.61 -5.45
C THR A 19 -2.64 1.57 -3.93
N ALA A 20 -1.50 1.48 -3.25
CA ALA A 20 -1.45 1.38 -1.79
C ALA A 20 -2.08 2.58 -1.08
N PRO A 21 -1.87 3.85 -1.49
CA PRO A 21 -2.47 5.01 -0.83
C PRO A 21 -3.99 4.92 -0.80
N ALA A 22 -4.61 4.58 -1.93
CA ALA A 22 -6.05 4.47 -2.05
C ALA A 22 -6.61 3.34 -1.18
N GLN A 23 -6.00 2.16 -1.21
CA GLN A 23 -6.45 1.04 -0.38
C GLN A 23 -6.31 1.31 1.12
N ILE A 24 -5.18 1.88 1.55
CA ILE A 24 -4.97 2.25 2.96
C ILE A 24 -6.00 3.29 3.40
N ARG A 25 -6.33 4.28 2.56
CA ARG A 25 -7.37 5.29 2.86
C ARG A 25 -8.75 4.65 3.03
N THR A 26 -9.12 3.70 2.17
CA THR A 26 -10.38 2.96 2.28
C THR A 26 -10.48 2.21 3.61
N ILE A 27 -9.41 1.56 4.04
CA ILE A 27 -9.41 0.83 5.33
C ILE A 27 -9.36 1.80 6.50
N ALA A 28 -8.62 2.90 6.38
CA ALA A 28 -8.58 3.94 7.40
C ALA A 28 -9.96 4.58 7.64
N ALA A 29 -10.84 4.63 6.63
CA ALA A 29 -12.20 5.16 6.76
C ALA A 29 -13.08 4.35 7.73
N THR A 30 -12.78 3.06 7.93
CA THR A 30 -13.53 2.17 8.84
C THR A 30 -12.74 1.82 10.12
N ALA A 31 -11.48 2.24 10.20
CA ALA A 31 -10.62 1.99 11.35
C ALA A 31 -10.88 2.94 12.53
N GLN A 32 -10.36 2.59 13.70
CA GLN A 32 -10.36 3.49 14.85
C GLN A 32 -9.65 4.81 14.51
N PRO A 33 -10.14 5.96 15.01
CA PRO A 33 -9.65 7.28 14.60
C PRO A 33 -8.16 7.49 14.86
N ASP A 34 -7.60 6.88 15.91
CA ASP A 34 -6.17 6.96 16.21
C ASP A 34 -5.31 6.19 15.17
N GLN A 35 -5.73 4.96 14.85
CA GLN A 35 -5.07 4.14 13.83
C GLN A 35 -5.20 4.77 12.44
N ALA A 36 -6.38 5.31 12.12
CA ALA A 36 -6.63 6.01 10.87
C ALA A 36 -5.70 7.22 10.71
N ARG A 37 -5.58 8.09 11.74
CA ARG A 37 -4.65 9.24 11.69
C ARG A 37 -3.22 8.81 11.46
N LYS A 38 -2.76 7.79 12.20
CA LYS A 38 -1.40 7.24 12.06
C LYS A 38 -1.15 6.70 10.66
N ALA A 39 -2.08 5.89 10.14
CA ALA A 39 -1.98 5.32 8.80
C ALA A 39 -1.97 6.41 7.72
N LEU A 40 -2.86 7.40 7.81
CA LEU A 40 -2.95 8.50 6.83
C LEU A 40 -1.70 9.39 6.82
N SER A 41 -1.07 9.62 7.99
CA SER A 41 0.21 10.34 8.07
C SER A 41 1.35 9.58 7.38
N LEU A 42 1.40 8.26 7.56
CA LEU A 42 2.36 7.38 6.90
C LEU A 42 2.11 7.33 5.38
N VAL A 43 0.85 7.31 4.95
CA VAL A 43 0.47 7.39 3.52
C VAL A 43 0.97 8.68 2.88
N GLN A 44 0.72 9.84 3.49
CA GLN A 44 1.24 11.12 2.96
C GLN A 44 2.76 11.13 2.84
N THR A 45 3.46 10.56 3.82
CA THR A 45 4.92 10.47 3.77
C THR A 45 5.37 9.54 2.64
N GLY A 46 4.69 8.39 2.47
CA GLY A 46 4.93 7.45 1.38
C GLY A 46 4.70 8.08 0.00
N GLU A 47 3.65 8.86 -0.16
CA GLU A 47 3.35 9.56 -1.42
C GLU A 47 4.45 10.56 -1.79
N LYS A 48 4.92 11.38 -0.84
CA LYS A 48 6.06 12.28 -1.08
C LYS A 48 7.33 11.54 -1.47
N LEU A 49 7.56 10.36 -0.88
CA LEU A 49 8.70 9.51 -1.26
C LEU A 49 8.52 8.93 -2.66
N CYS A 50 7.30 8.57 -3.07
CA CYS A 50 7.00 8.16 -4.44
C CYS A 50 7.28 9.28 -5.45
N GLU A 51 6.85 10.50 -5.15
CA GLU A 51 7.12 11.69 -5.98
C GLU A 51 8.63 11.96 -6.11
N ALA A 52 9.39 11.70 -5.05
CA ALA A 52 10.86 11.82 -5.03
C ALA A 52 11.60 10.62 -5.65
N GLY A 53 10.90 9.62 -6.20
CA GLY A 53 11.50 8.39 -6.75
C GLY A 53 11.97 7.37 -5.70
N GLY A 54 11.76 7.64 -4.41
CA GLY A 54 12.10 6.79 -3.26
C GLY A 54 11.14 5.62 -3.04
N ARG A 55 10.86 4.83 -4.09
CA ARG A 55 9.86 3.74 -4.06
C ARG A 55 10.08 2.71 -2.96
N GLY A 56 11.33 2.38 -2.65
CA GLY A 56 11.66 1.44 -1.57
C GLY A 56 11.29 1.96 -0.18
N GLU A 57 11.55 3.25 0.08
CA GLU A 57 11.18 3.89 1.34
C GLU A 57 9.66 4.12 1.42
N ALA A 58 9.02 4.48 0.30
CA ALA A 58 7.58 4.62 0.22
C ALA A 58 6.86 3.31 0.58
N SER A 59 7.28 2.18 0.01
CA SER A 59 6.75 0.86 0.33
C SER A 59 6.86 0.52 1.81
N LYS A 60 7.96 0.91 2.48
CA LYS A 60 8.10 0.75 3.94
C LYS A 60 7.08 1.59 4.71
N LYS A 61 6.81 2.83 4.27
CA LYS A 61 5.77 3.68 4.90
C LYS A 61 4.38 3.09 4.72
N PHE A 62 4.05 2.58 3.54
CA PHE A 62 2.77 1.92 3.29
C PHE A 62 2.62 0.61 4.08
N ALA A 63 3.71 -0.16 4.25
CA ALA A 63 3.74 -1.32 5.15
C ALA A 63 3.49 -0.97 6.61
N ALA A 64 4.08 0.12 7.10
CA ALA A 64 3.82 0.61 8.44
C ALA A 64 2.37 1.11 8.59
N ALA A 65 1.81 1.74 7.56
CA ALA A 65 0.43 2.21 7.55
C ALA A 65 -0.57 1.04 7.59
N ALA A 66 -0.35 0.02 6.78
CA ALA A 66 -1.12 -1.23 6.81
C ALA A 66 -1.10 -1.86 8.21
N LYS A 67 0.08 -1.98 8.81
CA LYS A 67 0.23 -2.53 10.17
C LYS A 67 -0.48 -1.72 11.25
N ALA A 68 -0.50 -0.40 11.14
CA ALA A 68 -1.27 0.44 12.05
C ALA A 68 -2.78 0.15 11.93
N LEU A 69 -3.26 -0.19 10.74
CA LEU A 69 -4.64 -0.59 10.51
C LEU A 69 -4.93 -2.06 10.84
N GLY A 70 -3.96 -2.80 11.37
CA GLY A 70 -4.11 -4.23 11.70
C GLY A 70 -4.11 -5.14 10.46
N THR A 71 -3.53 -4.69 9.35
CA THR A 71 -3.40 -5.47 8.10
C THR A 71 -1.94 -5.46 7.61
N ASP A 72 -1.66 -6.19 6.53
CA ASP A 72 -0.34 -6.26 5.92
C ASP A 72 -0.40 -5.80 4.45
N MET A 73 0.68 -5.17 3.98
CA MET A 73 0.80 -4.78 2.55
C MET A 73 0.58 -5.96 1.61
N ALA A 74 1.01 -7.16 2.00
CA ALA A 74 0.80 -8.37 1.22
C ALA A 74 -0.71 -8.67 1.02
N ALA A 75 -1.53 -8.46 2.06
CA ALA A 75 -2.98 -8.64 1.99
C ALA A 75 -3.68 -7.58 1.11
N LEU A 76 -3.09 -6.38 1.01
CA LEU A 76 -3.58 -5.31 0.14
C LEU A 76 -3.31 -5.60 -1.33
N THR A 77 -2.17 -6.21 -1.65
CA THR A 77 -1.85 -6.63 -3.02
C THR A 77 -2.64 -7.86 -3.50
N THR A 78 -2.99 -8.80 -2.62
CA THR A 78 -3.78 -9.99 -3.01
C THR A 78 -5.25 -9.65 -3.32
N THR A 79 -5.78 -8.60 -2.70
CA THR A 79 -7.18 -8.18 -2.91
C THR A 79 -7.41 -7.60 -4.32
N THR A 80 -6.37 -7.03 -4.94
CA THR A 80 -6.45 -6.56 -6.35
C THR A 80 -6.27 -7.71 -7.35
N THR A 81 -5.49 -8.74 -7.03
CA THR A 81 -5.29 -9.91 -7.91
C THR A 81 -6.47 -10.88 -7.87
N ALA A 82 -7.22 -10.95 -6.77
CA ALA A 82 -8.40 -11.82 -6.66
C ALA A 82 -9.66 -11.25 -7.36
N ALA A 83 -9.61 -10.01 -7.86
CA ALA A 83 -10.72 -9.33 -8.52
C ALA A 83 -10.54 -9.23 -10.05
N GLN A 84 -9.68 -10.05 -10.66
CA GLN A 84 -9.42 -10.08 -12.11
C GLN A 84 -9.66 -11.46 -12.70
#